data_AF-A0A958GBX0-F1
#
_entry.id   AF-A0A958GBX0-F1
#
_cell.length_a   1.000
_cell.length_b   1.000
_cell.length_c   1.000
_cell.angle_alpha   90.00
_cell.angle_beta   90.00
_cell.angle_gamma   90.00
#
_symmetry.space_group_name_H-M   'P 1'
#
loop_
_entity.id
_entity.type
_entity.pdbx_description
1 polymer ?
#
loop_
_entity_poly.entity_id
_entity_poly.type
_entity_poly.pdbx_seq_one_letter_code
_entity_poly.pdbx_strand_id
1 'polypeptide(L)' 'DAGVPAVIGTAQPIDDQAATLLSIQFYESLAAGRTLDQAWQAAEAKVKTRTGAESGYRVRGGIRRKDEPRV' A
#
# COMPACT_ATOMS: atom_id res chain seq x y z
N ASP A 1 21.18 5.23 10.28
CA ASP A 1 19.74 5.17 10.57
C ASP A 1 19.06 6.51 10.41
N ALA A 2 18.14 6.64 9.46
CA ALA A 2 17.44 7.90 9.16
C ALA A 2 16.28 8.23 10.14
N GLY A 3 16.14 7.49 11.25
CA GLY A 3 15.07 7.73 12.24
C GLY A 3 13.63 7.47 11.75
N VAL A 4 13.46 6.85 10.58
CA VAL A 4 12.13 6.64 9.98
C VAL A 4 11.42 5.47 10.66
N PRO A 5 10.22 5.69 11.26
CA PRO A 5 9.51 4.66 12.03
C PRO A 5 8.87 3.59 11.15
N ALA A 6 8.41 3.95 9.95
CA ALA A 6 7.78 3.03 9.00
C ALA A 6 8.02 3.47 7.55
N VAL A 7 8.18 2.51 6.65
CA VAL A 7 8.28 2.72 5.20
C VAL A 7 7.23 1.88 4.50
N ILE A 8 6.53 2.49 3.54
CA ILE A 8 5.52 1.82 2.71
C ILE A 8 6.03 1.82 1.28
N GLY A 9 5.94 0.67 0.62
CA GLY A 9 6.33 0.55 -0.77
C GLY A 9 5.74 -0.68 -1.44
N THR A 10 5.90 -0.75 -2.75
CA THR A 10 5.54 -1.91 -3.54
C THR A 10 6.74 -2.83 -3.71
N ALA A 11 6.51 -4.13 -3.63
CA ALA A 11 7.48 -5.19 -3.88
C ALA A 11 7.61 -5.51 -5.39
N GLN A 12 6.69 -4.98 -6.21
CA GLN A 12 6.70 -5.13 -7.67
C GLN A 12 6.38 -3.77 -8.32
N PRO A 13 6.83 -3.56 -9.57
CA PRO A 13 6.43 -2.40 -10.35
C PRO A 13 4.91 -2.32 -10.49
N ILE A 14 4.38 -1.11 -10.50
CA ILE A 14 2.97 -0.81 -10.77
C ILE A 14 2.90 0.38 -11.74
N ASP A 15 1.88 0.45 -12.60
CA ASP A 15 1.63 1.62 -13.43
C ASP A 15 1.16 2.83 -12.62
N ASP A 16 1.27 4.00 -13.24
CA ASP A 16 0.95 5.30 -12.65
C ASP A 16 -0.53 5.43 -12.27
N GLN A 17 -1.44 4.81 -13.01
CA GLN A 17 -2.87 4.85 -12.71
C GLN A 17 -3.16 4.03 -11.44
N ALA A 18 -2.58 2.85 -11.31
CA ALA A 18 -2.65 2.01 -10.12
C ALA A 18 -1.98 2.71 -8.92
N ALA A 19 -0.81 3.33 -9.12
CA ALA A 19 -0.09 4.07 -8.08
C ALA A 19 -0.89 5.28 -7.57
N THR A 20 -1.52 6.01 -8.50
CA THR A 20 -2.38 7.16 -8.17
C THR A 20 -3.59 6.71 -7.36
N LEU A 21 -4.29 5.65 -7.81
CA LEU A 21 -5.46 5.11 -7.12
C LEU A 21 -5.11 4.58 -5.73
N LEU A 22 -3.98 3.88 -5.61
CA LEU A 22 -3.45 3.38 -4.35
C LEU A 22 -3.23 4.55 -3.39
N SER A 23 -2.54 5.60 -3.85
CA SER A 23 -2.22 6.77 -3.04
C SER A 23 -3.47 7.50 -2.56
N ILE A 24 -4.44 7.73 -3.46
CA ILE A 24 -5.72 8.38 -3.10
C ILE A 24 -6.41 7.58 -1.99
N GLN A 25 -6.64 6.28 -2.21
CA GLN A 25 -7.38 5.47 -1.23
C GLN A 25 -6.64 5.32 0.10
N PHE A 26 -5.31 5.28 0.06
CA PHE A 26 -4.47 5.21 1.26
C PHE A 26 -4.60 6.49 2.10
N TYR A 27 -4.39 7.66 1.50
CA TYR A 27 -4.48 8.93 2.22
C TYR A 27 -5.90 9.27 2.69
N GLU A 28 -6.93 8.91 1.91
CA GLU A 28 -8.34 9.00 2.36
C GLU A 28 -8.60 8.12 3.59
N SER A 29 -8.02 6.92 3.62
CA SER A 29 -8.16 6.01 4.76
C SER A 29 -7.48 6.56 6.02
N LEU A 30 -6.29 7.15 5.87
CA LEU A 30 -5.62 7.82 6.98
C LEU A 30 -6.40 9.02 7.49
N ALA A 31 -6.94 9.85 6.58
CA ALA A 31 -7.79 10.98 6.95
C ALA A 31 -9.06 10.53 7.69
N ALA A 32 -9.56 9.33 7.40
CA ALA A 32 -10.68 8.71 8.12
C ALA A 32 -10.28 8.07 9.48
N GLY A 33 -9.04 8.26 9.94
CA GLY A 33 -8.57 7.76 11.24
C GLY A 33 -8.15 6.29 11.25
N ARG A 34 -7.98 5.66 10.08
CA ARG A 34 -7.50 4.27 10.00
C ARG A 34 -6.01 4.18 10.32
N THR A 35 -5.59 3.02 10.84
CA THR A 35 -4.16 2.73 11.03
C THR A 35 -3.45 2.58 9.68
N LEU A 36 -2.11 2.66 9.67
CA LEU A 36 -1.31 2.43 8.46
C LEU A 36 -1.67 1.09 7.80
N ASP A 37 -1.77 0.02 8.60
CA ASP A 37 -2.08 -1.34 8.12
C ASP A 37 -3.47 -1.41 7.46
N GLN A 38 -4.47 -0.81 8.10
CA GLN A 38 -5.84 -0.74 7.56
C GLN A 38 -5.91 0.12 6.29
N ALA A 39 -5.19 1.24 6.24
CA ALA A 39 -5.13 2.11 5.08
C ALA A 39 -4.47 1.41 3.89
N TRP A 40 -3.39 0.66 4.13
CA TRP A 40 -2.73 -0.16 3.11
C TRP A 40 -3.68 -1.23 2.56
N GLN A 41 -4.33 -2.00 3.44
CA GLN A 41 -5.28 -3.05 3.02
C GLN A 41 -6.44 -2.48 2.20
N ALA A 42 -6.99 -1.33 2.60
CA ALA A 42 -8.07 -0.67 1.85
C ALA A 42 -7.60 -0.21 0.46
N ALA A 43 -6.41 0.38 0.36
CA ALA A 43 -5.83 0.82 -0.91
C ALA A 43 -5.52 -0.36 -1.84
N GLU A 44 -4.93 -1.43 -1.31
CA GLU A 44 -4.64 -2.65 -2.05
C GLU A 44 -5.93 -3.29 -2.60
N ALA A 45 -6.98 -3.39 -1.78
CA ALA A 45 -8.28 -3.91 -2.19
C ALA A 45 -8.92 -3.05 -3.30
N LYS A 46 -8.81 -1.72 -3.20
CA LYS A 46 -9.33 -0.79 -4.20
C LYS A 46 -8.66 -0.98 -5.56
N VAL A 47 -7.33 -1.07 -5.59
CA VAL A 47 -6.58 -1.32 -6.84
C VAL A 47 -6.96 -2.67 -7.43
N LYS A 48 -6.94 -3.75 -6.62
CA LYS A 48 -7.32 -5.11 -7.06
C LYS A 48 -8.73 -5.16 -7.68
N THR A 49 -9.69 -4.45 -7.08
CA THR A 49 -11.07 -4.39 -7.58
C THR A 49 -11.14 -3.61 -8.90
N ARG A 50 -10.34 -2.55 -9.06
CA ARG A 50 -10.35 -1.71 -10.26
C ARG A 50 -9.64 -2.36 -11.46
N THR A 51 -8.57 -3.12 -11.22
CA THR A 51 -7.78 -3.75 -12.28
C THR A 51 -8.33 -5.11 -12.72
N GLY A 52 -9.29 -5.68 -11.98
CA GLY A 52 -9.85 -7.00 -12.26
C GLY A 52 -8.86 -8.14 -11.99
N ALA A 53 -9.39 -9.34 -11.73
CA ALA A 53 -8.60 -10.54 -11.47
C ALA A 53 -7.73 -11.00 -12.67
N GLU A 54 -7.90 -10.40 -13.84
CA GLU A 54 -7.25 -10.83 -15.10
C GLU A 54 -6.07 -9.95 -15.54
N SER A 55 -5.88 -8.75 -14.98
CA SER A 55 -4.88 -7.82 -15.51
C SER A 55 -3.43 -8.12 -15.08
N GLY A 56 -3.15 -9.20 -14.34
CA GLY A 56 -1.79 -9.50 -13.88
C GLY A 56 -1.20 -8.48 -12.88
N TYR A 57 -1.95 -7.44 -12.53
CA TYR A 57 -1.57 -6.42 -11.56
C TYR A 57 -1.57 -7.00 -10.16
N ARG A 58 -0.38 -7.36 -9.69
CA ARG A 58 -0.15 -7.78 -8.31
C ARG A 58 0.48 -6.63 -7.56
N VAL A 59 -0.35 -5.76 -6.99
CA VAL A 59 0.12 -4.94 -5.87
C VAL A 59 0.48 -5.90 -4.75
N ARG A 60 1.77 -6.16 -4.58
CA ARG A 60 2.35 -6.80 -3.40
C ARG A 60 3.22 -5.76 -2.75
N GLY A 61 3.09 -5.58 -1.45
CA GLY A 61 3.77 -4.53 -0.71
C GLY A 61 3.25 -4.53 0.72
N GLY A 62 3.76 -3.61 1.52
CA GLY A 62 3.36 -3.52 2.91
C GLY A 62 4.17 -2.48 3.66
N ILE A 63 3.87 -2.38 4.95
CA ILE A 63 4.56 -1.48 5.86
C ILE A 63 5.74 -2.24 6.45
N ARG A 64 6.93 -1.65 6.35
CA ARG A 64 8.14 -2.12 7.04
C ARG A 64 8.38 -1.23 8.24
N ARG A 65 8.33 -1.79 9.45
CA ARG A 65 8.62 -1.06 10.69
C ARG A 65 10.05 -1.34 11.15
N LYS A 66 10.66 -0.39 11.85
CA LYS A 66 12.05 -0.50 12.34
C LYS A 66 12.22 -1.65 13.35
N ASP A 67 11.17 -1.96 14.09
CA ASP A 67 11.09 -2.91 15.21
C ASP A 67 10.71 -4.33 14.80
N GLU A 68 10.52 -4.61 13.50
CA GLU A 68 10.10 -5.91 13.01
C GLU A 68 11.30 -6.85 12.75
N PRO A 69 11.33 -8.08 13.31
CA PRO A 69 12.45 -8.98 13.17
C PRO A 69 12.67 -9.39 11.71
N ARG A 70 13.95 -9.39 11.29
CA ARG A 70 14.36 -9.95 10.00
C ARG A 70 14.30 -11.47 10.09
N VAL A 71 13.25 -12.06 9.50
CA VAL A 71 13.20 -13.50 9.19
C VAL A 71 14.09 -13.84 8.00
#